data_AF-A0A3A0EV10-F1
#
_entry.id   AF-A0A3A0EV10-F1
#
_cell.length_a   1.000
_cell.length_b   1.000
_cell.length_c   1.000
_cell.angle_alpha   90.00
_cell.angle_beta   90.00
_cell.angle_gamma   90.00
#
_symmetry.space_group_name_H-M   'P 1'
#
loop_
_entity.id
_entity.type
_entity.pdbx_description
1 polymer ?
#
loop_
_entity_poly.entity_id
_entity_poly.type
_entity_poly.pdbx_seq_one_letter_code
_entity_poly.pdbx_strand_id
1 'polypeptide(L)'
;MSSKDVGLRIRVERELREAFQGACLAENRNASEVLREFMQAFADRHQGGLQPDMFAAPAARKPRQSTRSGPGPTAGEATDD
;
A
#
# COMPACT_ATOMS: atom_id res chain seq x y z
N MET A 1 -1.05 12.51 1.37
CA MET A 1 -0.30 12.41 2.64
C MET A 1 1.15 12.64 2.31
N SER A 2 1.79 13.63 2.93
CA SER A 2 3.17 14.02 2.62
C SER A 2 4.13 12.87 2.91
N SER A 3 4.62 12.22 1.85
CA SER A 3 5.66 11.20 1.90
C SER A 3 6.96 11.89 2.33
N LYS A 4 7.16 12.01 3.64
CA LYS A 4 8.38 12.57 4.20
C LYS A 4 9.57 11.78 3.68
N ASP A 5 10.50 12.45 3.01
CA ASP A 5 11.80 11.85 2.69
C ASP A 5 12.44 11.35 3.98
N VAL A 6 12.76 10.06 4.00
CA VAL A 6 13.48 9.40 5.10
C VAL A 6 14.91 9.15 4.66
N GLY A 7 15.87 9.54 5.51
CA GLY A 7 17.29 9.29 5.26
C GLY A 7 17.67 7.85 5.61
N LEU A 8 18.28 7.13 4.67
CA LEU A 8 18.85 5.80 4.88
C LEU A 8 20.39 5.88 4.83
N ARG A 9 21.08 5.38 5.86
CA ARG A 9 22.56 5.27 5.88
C ARG A 9 22.96 3.82 5.67
N ILE A 10 23.58 3.52 4.54
CA ILE A 10 24.04 2.17 4.18
C ILE A 10 25.57 2.13 4.29
N ARG A 11 26.11 1.09 4.94
CA ARG A 11 27.54 0.79 4.91
C ARG A 11 27.81 -0.16 3.75
N VAL A 12 28.76 0.21 2.90
CA VAL A 12 29.18 -0.58 1.76
C VAL A 12 30.70 -0.66 1.74
N GLU A 13 31.23 -1.63 1.00
CA GLU A 13 32.66 -1.75 0.77
C GLU A 13 33.20 -0.54 -0.01
N ARG A 14 34.48 -0.20 0.24
CA ARG A 14 35.12 0.95 -0.42
C ARG A 14 35.11 0.79 -1.94
N GLU A 15 35.46 -0.39 -2.44
CA GLU A 15 35.55 -0.66 -3.87
C GLU A 15 34.18 -0.54 -4.55
N LEU A 16 33.12 -1.04 -3.90
CA LEU A 16 31.75 -0.90 -4.40
C LEU A 16 31.32 0.57 -4.49
N ARG A 17 31.64 1.37 -3.47
CA ARG A 17 31.36 2.82 -3.46
C ARG A 17 32.08 3.52 -4.62
N GLU A 18 33.35 3.21 -4.83
CA GLU A 18 34.18 3.82 -5.87
C GLU A 18 33.68 3.44 -7.26
N ALA A 19 33.37 2.16 -7.50
CA ALA A 19 32.80 1.69 -8.76
C ALA A 19 31.45 2.35 -9.06
N PHE A 20 30.53 2.39 -8.08
CA PHE A 20 29.22 3.02 -8.24
C PHE A 20 29.34 4.53 -8.50
N GLN A 21 30.22 5.20 -7.76
CA GLN A 21 30.46 6.63 -7.95
C GLN A 21 31.07 6.91 -9.33
N GLY A 22 32.01 6.07 -9.79
CA GLY A 22 32.59 6.16 -11.13
C GLY A 22 31.55 5.99 -12.23
N ALA A 23 30.64 5.02 -12.11
CA ALA A 23 29.55 4.82 -13.06
C ALA A 23 28.58 6.02 -13.10
N CYS A 24 28.19 6.55 -11.94
CA CYS A 24 27.33 7.74 -11.87
C CYS A 24 27.97 8.97 -12.52
N LEU A 25 29.28 9.16 -12.31
CA LEU A 25 30.05 10.24 -12.93
C LEU A 25 30.13 10.07 -14.45
N ALA A 26 30.35 8.85 -14.94
CA ALA A 26 30.41 8.55 -16.37
C ALA A 26 29.06 8.80 -17.07
N GLU A 27 27.95 8.50 -16.40
CA GLU A 27 26.59 8.79 -16.89
C GLU A 27 26.14 10.24 -16.66
N ASN A 28 26.95 11.05 -15.97
CA ASN A 28 26.62 12.42 -15.59
C ASN A 28 25.30 12.51 -14.79
N ARG A 29 25.06 11.55 -13.89
CA ARG A 29 23.85 11.43 -13.06
C ARG A 29 24.19 11.51 -11.58
N ASN A 30 23.28 12.06 -10.80
CA ASN A 30 23.41 12.10 -9.34
C ASN A 30 23.25 10.69 -8.77
N ALA A 31 24.20 10.26 -7.93
CA ALA A 31 24.18 8.94 -7.28
C ALA A 31 22.88 8.68 -6.49
N SER A 32 22.29 9.72 -5.89
CA SER A 32 21.02 9.62 -5.17
C SER A 32 19.83 9.31 -6.09
N GLU A 33 19.80 9.87 -7.30
CA GLU A 33 18.73 9.61 -8.28
C GLU A 33 18.82 8.18 -8.81
N VAL A 34 20.03 7.75 -9.19
CA VAL A 34 20.30 6.37 -9.62
C VAL A 34 19.92 5.37 -8.54
N LEU A 35 20.25 5.66 -7.27
CA LEU A 35 19.90 4.79 -6.16
C LEU A 35 18.39 4.73 -5.92
N ARG A 36 17.67 5.87 -6.00
CA ARG A 36 16.21 5.90 -5.86
C ARG A 36 15.52 5.09 -6.95
N GLU A 37 15.90 5.29 -8.21
CA GLU A 37 15.37 4.52 -9.33
C GLU A 37 15.65 3.03 -9.18
N PHE A 38 16.88 2.67 -8.80
CA PHE A 38 17.26 1.28 -8.58
C PHE A 38 16.43 0.64 -7.46
N MET A 39 16.28 1.32 -6.33
CA MET A 39 15.44 0.85 -5.21
C MET A 39 13.97 0.70 -5.62
N GLN A 40 13.45 1.63 -6.42
CA GLN A 40 12.08 1.58 -6.91
C GLN A 40 11.88 0.41 -7.87
N ALA A 41 12.74 0.26 -8.89
CA ALA A 41 12.67 -0.86 -9.83
C ALA A 41 12.85 -2.23 -9.12
N PHE A 42 13.72 -2.28 -8.11
CA PHE A 42 13.90 -3.47 -7.28
C PHE A 42 12.63 -3.76 -6.46
N ALA A 43 12.03 -2.74 -5.82
CA ALA A 43 10.78 -2.89 -5.08
C ALA A 43 9.64 -3.32 -6.00
N ASP A 44 9.46 -2.70 -7.17
CA ASP A 44 8.41 -3.04 -8.13
C ASP A 44 8.54 -4.50 -8.59
N ARG A 45 9.77 -4.95 -8.89
CA ARG A 45 10.04 -6.34 -9.28
C ARG A 45 9.74 -7.35 -8.18
N HIS A 46 10.03 -7.00 -6.92
CA HIS A 46 9.88 -7.90 -5.79
C HIS A 46 8.49 -7.82 -5.11
N GLN A 47 7.80 -6.68 -5.21
CA GLN A 47 6.41 -6.50 -4.78
C GLN A 47 5.42 -7.04 -5.82
N GLY A 48 5.76 -6.95 -7.11
CA GLY A 48 5.04 -7.61 -8.22
C GLY A 48 5.26 -9.12 -8.32
N GLY A 49 6.03 -9.70 -7.39
CA GLY A 49 6.25 -11.15 -7.25
C GLY A 49 5.24 -11.86 -6.32
N LEU A 50 4.35 -11.11 -5.68
CA LEU A 50 3.07 -11.67 -5.25
C LEU A 50 2.16 -11.52 -6.47
N GLN A 51 1.90 -12.62 -7.17
CA GLN A 51 0.62 -12.76 -7.88
C GLN A 51 -0.45 -12.10 -6.98
N PRO A 52 -1.23 -11.11 -7.45
CA PRO A 52 -2.38 -10.68 -6.68
C PRO A 52 -3.18 -11.95 -6.50
N ASP A 53 -3.22 -12.45 -5.26
CA ASP A 53 -3.87 -13.70 -4.93
C ASP A 53 -5.27 -13.61 -5.54
N MET A 54 -5.49 -14.30 -6.67
CA MET A 54 -6.77 -14.34 -7.37
C MET A 54 -7.84 -14.94 -6.45
N PHE A 55 -7.44 -15.47 -5.29
CA PHE A 55 -8.24 -15.98 -4.21
C PHE A 55 -7.97 -15.31 -2.85
N ALA A 56 -7.46 -14.06 -2.80
CA ALA A 56 -7.48 -13.29 -1.57
C ALA A 56 -8.94 -13.01 -1.23
N ALA A 57 -9.51 -13.94 -0.47
CA ALA A 57 -10.89 -13.96 -0.05
C ALA A 57 -11.27 -12.57 0.47
N PRO A 58 -12.45 -12.04 0.09
CA PRO A 58 -12.86 -10.72 0.54
C PRO A 58 -12.87 -10.74 2.06
N ALA A 59 -12.00 -9.92 2.65
CA ALA A 59 -11.90 -9.74 4.08
C ALA A 59 -13.31 -9.58 4.66
N ALA A 60 -13.66 -10.46 5.59
CA ALA A 60 -14.96 -10.61 6.20
C ALA A 60 -15.61 -9.24 6.47
N ARG A 61 -16.73 -8.99 5.77
CA ARG A 61 -17.58 -7.83 6.03
C ARG A 61 -18.06 -7.97 7.47
N LYS A 62 -17.56 -7.12 8.38
CA LYS A 62 -18.12 -6.98 9.74
C LYS A 62 -19.64 -6.80 9.61
N PRO A 63 -20.47 -7.54 10.38
CA PRO A 63 -21.90 -7.33 10.37
C PRO A 63 -22.17 -5.92 10.91
N ARG A 64 -22.61 -5.02 10.02
CA ARG A 64 -23.19 -3.75 10.41
C ARG A 64 -24.49 -4.07 11.15
N GLN A 65 -24.46 -3.99 12.47
CA GLN A 65 -25.66 -3.79 13.28
C GLN A 65 -26.30 -2.48 12.81
N SER A 66 -27.31 -2.59 11.96
CA SER A 66 -28.20 -1.48 11.64
C SER A 66 -29.54 -1.81 12.27
N THR A 67 -29.78 -1.13 13.38
CA THR A 67 -31.09 -0.91 13.99
C THR A 67 -32.11 -0.63 12.91
N ARG A 68 -33.07 -1.54 12.73
CA ARG A 68 -34.33 -1.22 12.09
C ARG A 68 -35.39 -1.14 13.19
N SER A 69 -35.42 0.02 13.84
CA SER A 69 -36.65 0.51 14.45
C SER A 69 -37.66 0.67 13.31
N GLY A 70 -38.62 -0.24 13.21
CA GLY A 70 -39.79 -0.11 12.36
C GLY A 70 -40.97 0.33 13.23
N PRO A 71 -41.74 1.36 12.83
CA PRO A 71 -42.95 1.73 13.55
C PRO A 71 -44.01 0.64 13.31
N GLY A 72 -44.63 0.16 14.38
CA GLY A 72 -45.71 -0.83 14.31
C GLY A 72 -46.93 -0.26 13.58
N PRO A 73 -47.66 -1.08 12.80
CA PRO A 73 -48.92 -0.65 12.22
C PRO A 73 -50.00 -0.62 13.31
N THR A 74 -50.70 0.51 13.37
CA THR A 74 -51.95 0.69 14.11
C THR A 74 -53.04 -0.19 13.48
N ALA A 75 -53.55 -1.18 14.21
CA ALA A 75 -54.79 -1.86 13.88
C ALA A 75 -55.89 -1.32 14.81
N GLY A 76 -56.80 -0.54 14.24
CA GLY A 76 -58.09 -0.23 14.82
C GLY A 76 -59.18 -0.73 13.88
N GLU A 77 -60.07 -1.59 14.37
CA GLU A 77 -61.47 -1.84 13.98
C GLU A 77 -61.92 -2.99 14.90
N ALA A 78 -62.75 -2.82 15.94
CA ALA A 78 -64.13 -2.33 16.07
C ALA A 78 -65.19 -3.42 15.79
N THR A 79 -66.02 -3.67 16.82
CA THR A 79 -67.44 -4.15 16.75
C THR A 79 -67.60 -5.67 16.50
N ASP A 80 -68.51 -6.49 17.05
CA ASP A 80 -69.62 -6.49 18.04
C ASP A 80 -70.19 -7.94 18.10
N ASP A 81 -71.00 -8.23 19.13
CA ASP A 81 -71.76 -9.47 19.48
C ASP A 81 -71.16 -10.37 20.58
#